data_AF-A0ABD3AIM2-F1
#
_entry.id   AF-A0ABD3AIM2-F1
#
_cell.length_a   1.000
_cell.length_b   1.000
_cell.length_c   1.000
_cell.angle_alpha   90.00
_cell.angle_beta   90.00
_cell.angle_gamma   90.00
#
_symmetry.space_group_name_H-M   'P 1'
#
loop_
_entity.id
_entity.type
_entity.pdbx_description
1 polymer ?
#
loop_
_entity_poly.entity_id
_entity_poly.type
_entity_poly.pdbx_seq_one_letter_code
_entity_poly.pdbx_strand_id
1 'polypeptide(L)'
;MLLVGYLYIILWIFPVLRAQSATELSASSLDSLLQDYAFKALVKPKTGIIYGANVPSNLTDIKIAALRLRSGSLRRKGFSSYKEFQIPIGVLEQPYVVRLVLVYHNLGNWSSLYYPLPGYNYLTPIVGLLAYDAYNLSATNLQELDIRASKEPMTIHFPNVEVPVPEGLSPKCVYFGLDGSVEFDNILNQSVCSATKQGHFSIVVEFTAPAPAPAGGTSSSQGGGGKKNKHTVWIIVGSVVGGVLLLVLLCVLLACFRKYRQQRSIQRMEEAAERGEPLLMANVGYTKAPVAMQTRTRPSLEDDYMP
;
A
#
# COMPACT_ATOMS: atom_id res chain seq x y z
N MET A 1 0.79 -39.86 22.23
CA MET A 1 1.03 -39.83 20.77
C MET A 1 0.45 -38.59 20.08
N LEU A 2 -0.74 -38.09 20.45
CA LEU A 2 -1.34 -36.89 19.85
C LEU A 2 -0.54 -35.58 20.09
N LEU A 3 0.06 -35.42 21.28
CA LEU A 3 0.93 -34.27 21.61
C LEU A 3 2.23 -34.24 20.78
N VAL A 4 2.79 -35.41 20.45
CA VAL A 4 4.02 -35.52 19.66
C VAL A 4 3.75 -35.18 18.19
N GLY A 5 2.57 -35.57 17.67
CA GLY A 5 2.11 -35.16 16.34
C GLY A 5 1.85 -33.65 16.24
N TYR A 6 1.27 -33.05 17.28
CA TYR A 6 1.04 -31.60 17.33
C TYR A 6 2.36 -30.80 17.35
N LEU A 7 3.36 -31.27 18.10
CA LEU A 7 4.69 -30.65 18.14
C LEU A 7 5.42 -30.74 16.79
N TYR A 8 5.26 -31.86 16.07
CA TYR A 8 5.83 -32.05 14.73
C TYR A 8 5.18 -31.16 13.68
N ILE A 9 3.85 -30.98 13.74
CA ILE A 9 3.11 -30.07 12.85
C ILE A 9 3.54 -28.62 13.11
N ILE A 10 3.73 -28.23 14.38
CA ILE A 10 4.28 -26.93 14.75
C ILE A 10 5.71 -26.76 14.19
N LEU A 11 6.61 -27.71 14.44
CA LEU A 11 8.00 -27.65 13.94
C LEU A 11 8.11 -27.64 12.41
N TRP A 12 7.12 -28.14 11.68
CA TRP A 12 7.05 -28.07 10.20
C TRP A 12 6.37 -26.80 9.67
N ILE A 13 5.46 -26.19 10.43
CA ILE A 13 4.82 -24.91 10.08
C ILE A 13 5.73 -23.72 10.40
N PHE A 14 6.56 -23.82 11.44
CA PHE A 14 7.48 -22.73 11.83
C PHE A 14 8.51 -22.34 10.75
N PRO A 15 9.15 -23.23 9.97
CA PRO A 15 10.03 -22.82 8.87
C PRO A 15 9.25 -22.29 7.66
N VAL A 16 7.99 -22.71 7.47
CA VAL A 16 7.11 -22.17 6.40
C VAL A 16 6.59 -20.77 6.76
N LEU A 17 6.38 -20.47 8.05
CA LEU A 17 6.12 -19.11 8.53
C LEU A 17 7.39 -18.26 8.68
N ARG A 18 8.58 -18.86 8.75
CA ARG A 18 9.87 -18.14 8.81
C ARG A 18 10.40 -17.75 7.43
N ALA A 19 9.70 -18.10 6.36
CA ALA A 19 9.95 -17.60 5.01
C ALA A 19 9.25 -16.26 4.72
N GLN A 20 8.98 -15.44 5.76
CA GLN A 20 8.63 -14.04 5.57
C GLN A 20 9.60 -13.16 6.35
N SER A 21 10.04 -12.10 5.66
CA SER A 21 10.76 -10.93 6.15
C SER A 21 12.28 -11.06 6.38
N ALA A 22 13.03 -11.33 5.31
CA ALA A 22 14.02 -10.30 4.99
C ALA A 22 13.19 -9.06 4.65
N THR A 23 13.31 -7.98 5.41
CA THR A 23 12.60 -6.72 5.13
C THR A 23 13.07 -6.22 3.76
N GLU A 24 12.45 -6.73 2.69
CA GLU A 24 12.43 -6.11 1.38
C GLU A 24 11.88 -4.71 1.64
N LEU A 25 12.76 -3.71 1.67
CA LEU A 25 12.36 -2.32 1.86
C LEU A 25 11.39 -1.99 0.72
N SER A 26 10.10 -1.87 1.02
CA SER A 26 9.11 -1.50 0.01
C SER A 26 9.40 -0.09 -0.50
N ALA A 27 8.99 0.22 -1.74
CA ALA A 27 9.09 1.57 -2.29
C ALA A 27 8.47 2.63 -1.34
N SER A 28 7.32 2.34 -0.75
CA SER A 28 6.68 3.21 0.25
C SER A 28 7.49 3.40 1.53
N SER A 29 8.18 2.35 2.00
CA SER A 29 9.07 2.44 3.17
C SER A 29 10.29 3.30 2.85
N LEU A 30 10.81 3.19 1.62
CA LEU A 30 11.89 4.06 1.14
C LEU A 30 11.42 5.51 1.09
N ASP A 31 10.24 5.80 0.52
CA ASP A 31 9.72 7.17 0.42
C ASP A 31 9.57 7.83 1.79
N SER A 32 9.03 7.11 2.79
CA SER A 32 8.95 7.61 4.17
C SER A 32 10.34 7.90 4.77
N LEU A 33 11.32 7.02 4.52
CA LEU A 33 12.69 7.23 4.98
C LEU A 33 13.33 8.45 4.31
N LEU A 34 13.19 8.59 3.00
CA LEU A 34 13.74 9.72 2.23
C LEU A 34 13.08 11.03 2.64
N GLN A 35 11.76 11.02 2.90
CA GLN A 35 11.04 12.15 3.46
C GLN A 35 11.64 12.60 4.79
N ASP A 36 11.94 11.70 5.73
CA ASP A 36 12.54 12.06 7.01
C ASP A 36 13.90 12.75 6.85
N TYR A 37 14.74 12.26 5.93
CA TYR A 37 16.02 12.90 5.64
C TYR A 37 15.86 14.25 4.93
N ALA A 38 14.90 14.36 4.02
CA ALA A 38 14.60 15.62 3.33
C ALA A 38 14.13 16.71 4.30
N PHE A 39 13.29 16.35 5.27
CA PHE A 39 12.78 17.29 6.28
C PHE A 39 13.86 17.76 7.27
N LYS A 40 14.88 16.94 7.56
CA LYS A 40 16.02 17.37 8.40
C LYS A 40 16.77 18.56 7.82
N ALA A 41 16.73 18.78 6.49
CA ALA A 41 17.33 19.96 5.86
C ALA A 41 16.52 21.25 6.08
N LEU A 42 15.28 21.15 6.59
CA LEU A 42 14.34 22.27 6.77
C LEU A 42 14.37 22.87 8.19
N VAL A 43 15.54 23.26 8.69
CA VAL A 43 15.69 23.83 10.06
C VAL A 43 15.03 25.21 10.19
N LYS A 44 15.35 26.13 9.27
CA LYS A 44 14.75 27.49 9.20
C LYS A 44 14.49 27.86 7.74
N PRO A 45 13.61 27.11 7.04
CA PRO A 45 13.52 27.21 5.60
C PRO A 45 12.78 28.48 5.19
N LYS A 46 13.22 29.08 4.09
CA LYS A 46 12.49 30.13 3.38
C LYS A 46 11.62 29.49 2.30
N THR A 47 10.46 30.07 2.06
CA THR A 47 9.55 29.59 1.02
C THR A 47 10.17 29.79 -0.36
N GLY A 48 10.07 28.79 -1.24
CA GLY A 48 10.58 28.85 -2.61
C GLY A 48 12.09 28.59 -2.75
N ILE A 49 12.77 28.19 -1.68
CA ILE A 49 14.18 27.77 -1.72
C ILE A 49 14.26 26.24 -1.68
N ILE A 50 15.11 25.67 -2.52
CA ILE A 50 15.39 24.23 -2.58
C ILE A 50 16.48 23.90 -1.57
N TYR A 51 16.22 22.95 -0.69
CA TYR A 51 17.16 22.43 0.29
C TYR A 51 17.57 21.02 -0.09
N GLY A 52 18.83 20.82 -0.47
CA GLY A 52 19.38 19.48 -0.67
C GLY A 52 19.57 18.78 0.68
N ALA A 53 19.34 17.47 0.71
CA ALA A 53 19.56 16.64 1.90
C ALA A 53 20.44 15.44 1.57
N ASN A 54 21.16 14.96 2.59
CA ASN A 54 22.03 13.81 2.46
C ASN A 54 21.32 12.56 3.00
N VAL A 55 21.44 11.48 2.25
CA VAL A 55 20.97 10.14 2.61
C VAL A 55 22.00 9.39 3.44
N PRO A 56 21.61 8.37 4.21
CA PRO A 56 22.54 7.51 4.94
C PRO A 56 23.46 6.74 3.99
N SER A 57 24.61 6.28 4.51
CA SER A 57 25.67 5.64 3.72
C SER A 57 25.26 4.34 3.04
N ASN A 58 24.16 3.71 3.45
CA ASN A 58 23.60 2.52 2.80
C ASN A 58 22.73 2.84 1.57
N LEU A 59 22.44 4.13 1.31
CA LEU A 59 21.63 4.61 0.19
C LEU A 59 22.42 5.59 -0.67
N THR A 60 23.74 5.39 -0.78
CA THR A 60 24.62 6.22 -1.62
C THR A 60 24.08 6.32 -3.05
N ASP A 61 24.34 7.45 -3.70
CA ASP A 61 23.83 7.85 -5.03
C ASP A 61 22.37 8.30 -5.09
N ILE A 62 21.54 8.02 -4.08
CA ILE A 62 20.21 8.63 -4.00
C ILE A 62 20.35 10.12 -3.69
N LYS A 63 19.74 10.97 -4.54
CA LYS A 63 19.71 12.42 -4.34
C LYS A 63 18.31 12.81 -3.89
N ILE A 64 18.23 13.59 -2.82
CA ILE A 64 16.97 14.11 -2.28
C ILE A 64 17.02 15.61 -2.07
N ALA A 65 15.87 16.25 -2.22
CA ALA A 65 15.71 17.67 -1.92
C ALA A 65 14.31 17.96 -1.37
N ALA A 66 14.19 19.04 -0.62
CA ALA A 66 12.94 19.55 -0.10
C ALA A 66 12.70 20.99 -0.53
N LEU A 67 11.46 21.31 -0.91
CA LEU A 67 11.04 22.63 -1.32
C LEU A 67 9.75 23.02 -0.59
N ARG A 68 9.83 24.00 0.32
CA ARG A 68 8.65 24.50 1.04
C ARG A 68 7.93 25.58 0.23
N LEU A 69 6.64 25.39 -0.02
CA LEU A 69 5.78 26.34 -0.74
C LEU A 69 4.53 26.70 0.10
N ARG A 70 3.90 27.82 -0.25
CA ARG A 70 2.51 28.08 0.16
C ARG A 70 1.59 27.54 -0.93
N SER A 71 0.52 26.84 -0.58
CA SER A 71 -0.41 26.27 -1.54
C SER A 71 -0.99 27.29 -2.52
N GLY A 72 -1.39 28.46 -2.01
CA GLY A 72 -1.85 29.55 -2.87
C GLY A 72 -0.78 30.08 -3.84
N SER A 73 0.51 30.01 -3.48
CA SER A 73 1.60 30.39 -4.39
C SER A 73 1.85 29.31 -5.43
N LEU A 74 1.87 28.04 -5.02
CA LEU A 74 1.98 26.89 -5.92
C LEU A 74 0.87 26.93 -6.98
N ARG A 75 -0.38 27.11 -6.56
CA ARG A 75 -1.53 27.21 -7.47
C ARG A 75 -1.42 28.39 -8.45
N ARG A 76 -1.00 29.57 -8.00
CA ARG A 76 -0.98 30.79 -8.84
C ARG A 76 0.24 30.93 -9.73
N LYS A 77 1.38 30.38 -9.31
CA LYS A 77 2.68 30.63 -9.95
C LYS A 77 3.38 29.35 -10.43
N GLY A 78 2.99 28.18 -9.96
CA GLY A 78 3.75 26.95 -10.16
C GLY A 78 5.15 27.04 -9.54
N PHE A 79 6.06 26.22 -10.06
CA PHE A 79 7.50 26.28 -9.75
C PHE A 79 8.29 25.67 -10.91
N SER A 80 9.00 26.52 -11.68
CA SER A 80 9.57 26.12 -12.98
C SER A 80 10.87 25.32 -12.92
N SER A 81 11.60 25.34 -11.79
CA SER A 81 12.99 24.87 -11.75
C SER A 81 13.25 23.98 -10.54
N TYR A 82 12.42 22.94 -10.36
CA TYR A 82 12.61 21.97 -9.28
C TYR A 82 13.31 20.70 -9.79
N LYS A 83 14.62 20.81 -10.01
CA LYS A 83 15.43 19.73 -10.59
C LYS A 83 14.88 19.34 -11.97
N GLU A 84 14.53 18.07 -12.18
CA GLU A 84 13.90 17.55 -13.40
C GLU A 84 12.44 18.01 -13.54
N PHE A 85 11.78 18.44 -12.46
CA PHE A 85 10.37 18.80 -12.46
C PHE A 85 10.15 20.29 -12.75
N GLN A 86 9.29 20.55 -13.73
CA GLN A 86 8.66 21.84 -13.96
C GLN A 86 7.18 21.74 -13.60
N ILE A 87 6.80 22.49 -12.56
CA ILE A 87 5.47 22.47 -11.97
C ILE A 87 4.66 23.64 -12.53
N PRO A 88 3.54 23.41 -13.21
CA PRO A 88 2.80 24.43 -13.92
C PRO A 88 1.93 25.25 -12.96
N ILE A 89 1.30 26.28 -13.51
CA ILE A 89 0.26 27.04 -12.82
C ILE A 89 -1.00 26.17 -12.71
N GLY A 90 -1.69 26.25 -11.57
CA GLY A 90 -2.95 25.55 -11.34
C GLY A 90 -2.80 24.17 -10.70
N VAL A 91 -1.66 23.84 -10.10
CA VAL A 91 -1.55 22.66 -9.24
C VAL A 91 -2.34 22.88 -7.95
N LEU A 92 -3.11 21.87 -7.56
CA LEU A 92 -3.96 21.84 -6.38
C LEU A 92 -3.54 20.68 -5.48
N GLU A 93 -3.48 20.91 -4.18
CA GLU A 93 -3.26 19.90 -3.17
C GLU A 93 -4.56 19.45 -2.49
N GLN A 94 -4.61 18.20 -2.05
CA GLN A 94 -5.71 17.62 -1.29
C GLN A 94 -5.17 16.72 -0.16
N PRO A 95 -5.61 16.92 1.10
CA PRO A 95 -6.45 18.01 1.58
C PRO A 95 -5.75 19.39 1.50
N TYR A 96 -6.52 20.47 1.56
CA TYR A 96 -5.97 21.83 1.54
C TYR A 96 -5.13 22.09 2.79
N VAL A 97 -3.92 22.61 2.59
CA VAL A 97 -3.03 23.06 3.67
C VAL A 97 -2.53 24.47 3.36
N VAL A 98 -2.06 25.20 4.36
CA VAL A 98 -1.53 26.55 4.13
C VAL A 98 -0.12 26.50 3.52
N ARG A 99 0.68 25.53 3.95
CA ARG A 99 2.05 25.30 3.51
C ARG A 99 2.24 23.81 3.31
N LEU A 100 2.94 23.48 2.25
CA LEU A 100 3.35 22.11 1.93
C LEU A 100 4.85 22.08 1.63
N VAL A 101 5.42 20.88 1.72
CA VAL A 101 6.77 20.58 1.24
C VAL A 101 6.63 19.61 0.08
N LEU A 102 7.26 19.95 -1.03
CA LEU A 102 7.51 19.01 -2.11
C LEU A 102 8.84 18.34 -1.84
N VAL A 103 8.86 17.02 -1.80
CA VAL A 103 10.07 16.21 -1.67
C VAL A 103 10.40 15.63 -3.03
N TYR A 104 11.62 15.85 -3.46
CA TYR A 104 12.20 15.32 -4.68
C TYR A 104 13.07 14.12 -4.36
N HIS A 105 12.95 13.05 -5.13
CA HIS A 105 13.79 11.88 -5.08
C HIS A 105 14.45 11.65 -6.44
N ASN A 106 15.70 11.19 -6.47
CA ASN A 106 16.33 10.57 -7.62
C ASN A 106 17.08 9.35 -7.13
N LEU A 107 16.60 8.18 -7.54
CA LEU A 107 17.02 6.90 -7.00
C LEU A 107 18.33 6.39 -7.61
N GLY A 108 18.82 7.01 -8.70
CA GLY A 108 20.03 6.55 -9.37
C GLY A 108 20.00 5.05 -9.67
N ASN A 109 21.06 4.36 -9.25
CA ASN A 109 21.25 2.91 -9.44
C ASN A 109 20.27 2.04 -8.64
N TRP A 110 19.52 2.62 -7.71
CA TRP A 110 18.53 1.90 -6.89
C TRP A 110 17.19 1.70 -7.57
N SER A 111 17.02 2.30 -8.76
CA SER A 111 15.74 2.34 -9.48
C SER A 111 15.15 0.94 -9.70
N SER A 112 15.93 0.01 -10.27
CA SER A 112 15.45 -1.36 -10.57
C SER A 112 15.24 -2.22 -9.33
N LEU A 113 15.87 -1.87 -8.20
CA LEU A 113 15.71 -2.61 -6.94
C LEU A 113 14.37 -2.26 -6.28
N TYR A 114 14.00 -0.98 -6.24
CA TYR A 114 12.76 -0.53 -5.60
C TYR A 114 11.54 -0.56 -6.51
N TYR A 115 11.75 -0.44 -7.82
CA TYR A 115 10.69 -0.50 -8.83
C TYR A 115 11.08 -1.53 -9.89
N PRO A 116 10.93 -2.83 -9.59
CA PRO A 116 11.16 -3.86 -10.58
C PRO A 116 10.11 -3.77 -11.69
N LEU A 117 10.55 -3.63 -12.94
CA LEU A 117 9.67 -3.52 -14.11
C LEU A 117 10.00 -4.61 -15.16
N PRO A 118 9.40 -5.81 -15.05
CA PRO A 118 9.74 -6.92 -15.93
C PRO A 118 9.35 -6.63 -17.39
N GLY A 119 10.22 -7.03 -18.33
CA GLY A 119 10.03 -6.78 -19.76
C GLY A 119 10.46 -5.39 -20.22
N TYR A 120 11.03 -4.57 -19.34
CA TYR A 120 11.52 -3.24 -19.65
C TYR A 120 12.91 -2.99 -19.06
N ASN A 121 13.69 -2.14 -19.73
CA ASN A 121 14.94 -1.60 -19.22
C ASN A 121 14.80 -0.11 -18.98
N TYR A 122 15.35 0.36 -17.85
CA TYR A 122 15.45 1.78 -17.52
C TYR A 122 16.51 2.46 -18.38
N LEU A 123 16.13 3.54 -19.07
CA LEU A 123 17.07 4.45 -19.74
C LEU A 123 17.50 5.61 -18.83
N THR A 124 16.69 5.91 -17.82
CA THR A 124 16.94 6.97 -16.85
C THR A 124 16.73 6.43 -15.45
N PRO A 125 17.33 7.04 -14.42
CA PRO A 125 16.97 6.74 -13.04
C PRO A 125 15.54 7.20 -12.75
N ILE A 126 14.91 6.57 -11.78
CA ILE A 126 13.60 6.97 -11.27
C ILE A 126 13.73 8.28 -10.51
N VAL A 127 12.90 9.25 -10.89
CA VAL A 127 12.73 10.51 -10.18
C VAL A 127 11.34 10.58 -9.57
N GLY A 128 11.26 10.96 -8.30
CA GLY A 128 10.03 11.05 -7.53
C GLY A 128 9.71 12.48 -7.15
N LEU A 129 8.43 12.82 -7.12
CA LEU A 129 7.91 14.06 -6.56
C LEU A 129 6.73 13.71 -5.67
N LEU A 130 6.84 13.99 -4.37
CA LEU A 130 5.79 13.75 -3.37
C LEU A 130 5.51 15.02 -2.56
N ALA A 131 4.26 15.21 -2.14
CA ALA A 131 3.85 16.37 -1.36
C ALA A 131 3.45 15.99 0.07
N TYR A 132 3.83 16.81 1.04
CA TYR A 132 3.54 16.60 2.46
C TYR A 132 3.07 17.88 3.13
N ASP A 133 2.27 17.76 4.19
CA ASP A 133 1.93 18.90 5.04
C ASP A 133 3.20 19.49 5.69
N ALA A 134 3.27 20.82 5.70
CA ALA A 134 4.37 21.58 6.28
C ALA A 134 3.93 22.46 7.46
N TYR A 135 2.81 22.11 8.13
CA TYR A 135 2.39 22.77 9.36
C TYR A 135 3.43 22.62 10.48
N ASN A 136 3.93 21.41 10.70
CA ASN A 136 4.98 21.11 11.68
C ASN A 136 6.13 20.33 11.04
N LEU A 137 7.21 21.03 10.70
CA LEU A 137 8.39 20.44 10.05
C LEU A 137 9.18 19.47 10.94
N SER A 138 8.92 19.47 12.25
CA SER A 138 9.55 18.57 13.21
C SER A 138 8.66 17.38 13.57
N ALA A 139 7.45 17.29 13.00
CA ALA A 139 6.58 16.15 13.22
C ALA A 139 7.11 14.90 12.50
N THR A 140 6.94 13.76 13.14
CA THR A 140 7.13 12.43 12.55
C THR A 140 5.82 11.94 11.95
N ASN A 141 5.86 11.06 10.94
CA ASN A 141 4.68 10.53 10.25
C ASN A 141 3.80 11.63 9.65
N LEU A 142 4.44 12.50 8.86
CA LEU A 142 3.74 13.57 8.17
C LEU A 142 2.70 13.02 7.22
N GLN A 143 1.55 13.68 7.17
CA GLN A 143 0.51 13.34 6.22
C GLN A 143 0.99 13.66 4.81
N GLU A 144 1.02 12.64 3.97
CA GLU A 144 1.16 12.80 2.52
C GLU A 144 -0.10 13.46 1.95
N LEU A 145 0.11 14.43 1.09
CA LEU A 145 -0.94 15.15 0.36
C LEU A 145 -0.98 14.63 -1.06
N ASP A 146 -2.13 14.69 -1.71
CA ASP A 146 -2.25 14.45 -3.15
C ASP A 146 -2.14 15.78 -3.90
N ILE A 147 -1.18 15.93 -4.81
CA ILE A 147 -1.12 17.08 -5.73
C ILE A 147 -1.56 16.69 -7.13
N ARG A 148 -2.42 17.53 -7.71
CA ARG A 148 -2.93 17.36 -9.07
C ARG A 148 -2.82 18.63 -9.88
N ALA A 149 -2.28 18.49 -11.09
CA ALA A 149 -2.23 19.56 -12.07
C ALA A 149 -3.59 19.66 -12.78
N SER A 150 -4.28 20.80 -12.62
CA SER A 150 -5.68 20.94 -13.07
C SER A 150 -5.87 21.42 -14.51
N LYS A 151 -4.85 22.04 -15.11
CA LYS A 151 -4.93 22.65 -16.45
C LYS A 151 -3.85 22.11 -17.37
N GLU A 152 -2.61 22.50 -17.09
CA GLU A 152 -1.42 22.00 -17.78
C GLU A 152 -0.77 20.91 -16.92
N PRO A 153 -0.21 19.85 -17.51
CA PRO A 153 0.51 18.83 -16.78
C PRO A 153 1.88 19.32 -16.30
N MET A 154 2.40 18.70 -15.26
CA MET A 154 3.81 18.80 -14.89
C MET A 154 4.66 18.16 -15.98
N THR A 155 5.81 18.77 -16.26
CA THR A 155 6.80 18.20 -17.17
C THR A 155 8.02 17.73 -16.38
N ILE A 156 8.53 16.57 -16.75
CA ILE A 156 9.71 15.94 -16.15
C ILE A 156 10.76 15.84 -17.24
N HIS A 157 11.85 16.59 -17.11
CA HIS A 157 12.93 16.68 -18.08
C HIS A 157 14.09 15.76 -17.68
N PHE A 158 14.40 14.77 -18.51
CA PHE A 158 15.52 13.87 -18.31
C PHE A 158 16.70 14.28 -19.20
N PRO A 159 17.75 14.94 -18.68
CA PRO A 159 18.85 15.45 -19.50
C PRO A 159 19.79 14.34 -20.02
N ASN A 160 19.85 13.20 -19.33
CA ASN A 160 20.80 12.11 -19.60
C ASN A 160 20.08 10.87 -20.14
N VAL A 161 19.21 11.03 -21.13
CA VAL A 161 18.72 9.87 -21.88
C VAL A 161 19.85 9.41 -22.78
N GLU A 162 20.27 8.15 -22.67
CA GLU A 162 21.25 7.57 -23.59
C GLU A 162 20.67 7.55 -25.01
N VAL A 163 21.06 8.55 -25.81
CA VAL A 163 20.74 8.68 -27.23
C VAL A 163 22.01 8.36 -28.02
N PRO A 164 21.97 7.50 -29.05
CA PRO A 164 20.78 6.96 -29.71
C PRO A 164 20.20 5.73 -29.01
N VAL A 165 18.87 5.73 -28.86
CA VAL A 165 18.14 4.48 -28.59
C VAL A 165 18.36 3.56 -29.80
N PRO A 166 18.78 2.29 -29.60
CA PRO A 166 19.02 1.35 -30.70
C PRO A 166 17.84 1.26 -31.66
N GLU A 167 18.12 1.13 -32.97
CA GLU A 167 17.07 1.04 -34.00
C GLU A 167 16.04 -0.04 -33.65
N GLY A 168 14.76 0.34 -33.63
CA GLY A 168 13.64 -0.55 -33.32
C GLY A 168 13.14 -0.51 -31.87
N LEU A 169 13.83 0.18 -30.95
CA LEU A 169 13.34 0.38 -29.59
C LEU A 169 12.57 1.71 -29.47
N SER A 170 11.34 1.65 -28.95
CA SER A 170 10.50 2.83 -28.70
C SER A 170 10.55 3.19 -27.21
N PRO A 171 11.16 4.33 -26.84
CA PRO A 171 11.23 4.74 -25.45
C PRO A 171 9.85 5.25 -25.00
N LYS A 172 9.48 4.91 -23.76
CA LYS A 172 8.21 5.28 -23.13
C LYS A 172 8.45 5.91 -21.77
N CYS A 173 7.61 6.85 -21.40
CA CYS A 173 7.49 7.30 -20.02
C CYS A 173 6.78 6.21 -19.22
N VAL A 174 7.29 5.90 -18.03
CA VAL A 174 6.61 5.07 -17.05
C VAL A 174 6.33 5.90 -15.81
N TYR A 175 5.11 5.75 -15.28
CA TYR A 175 4.64 6.34 -14.04
C TYR A 175 4.35 5.23 -13.03
N PHE A 176 4.82 5.42 -11.81
CA PHE A 176 4.52 4.59 -10.65
C PHE A 176 3.69 5.41 -9.67
N GLY A 177 2.46 4.98 -9.46
CA GLY A 177 1.55 5.57 -8.49
C GLY A 177 1.82 5.09 -7.08
N LEU A 178 1.36 5.89 -6.13
CA LEU A 178 1.46 5.62 -4.68
C LEU A 178 0.61 4.42 -4.24
N ASP A 179 -0.39 4.08 -5.05
CA ASP A 179 -1.22 2.88 -4.92
C ASP A 179 -0.57 1.63 -5.53
N GLY A 180 0.65 1.75 -6.07
CA GLY A 180 1.37 0.68 -6.77
C GLY A 180 0.93 0.49 -8.23
N SER A 181 0.11 1.40 -8.77
CA SER A 181 -0.23 1.39 -10.19
C SER A 181 0.98 1.70 -11.06
N VAL A 182 1.01 1.11 -12.26
CA VAL A 182 2.05 1.36 -13.26
C VAL A 182 1.37 1.75 -14.56
N GLU A 183 1.68 2.94 -15.07
CA GLU A 183 1.12 3.46 -16.31
C GLU A 183 2.25 3.84 -17.27
N PHE A 184 1.98 3.75 -18.57
CA PHE A 184 2.93 4.12 -19.62
C PHE A 184 2.35 5.21 -20.49
N ASP A 185 3.19 6.16 -20.90
CA ASP A 185 2.82 7.21 -21.84
C ASP A 185 3.95 7.46 -22.86
N ASN A 186 3.62 8.16 -23.94
CA ASN A 186 4.57 8.57 -24.94
C ASN A 186 5.50 9.66 -24.41
N ILE A 187 6.74 9.63 -24.87
CA ILE A 187 7.72 10.67 -24.54
C ILE A 187 7.50 11.89 -25.42
N LEU A 188 7.55 13.07 -24.81
CA LEU A 188 7.56 14.36 -25.48
C LEU A 188 9.00 14.78 -25.75
N ASN A 189 9.28 15.31 -26.95
CA ASN A 189 10.61 15.85 -27.30
C ASN A 189 11.79 14.91 -26.96
N GLN A 190 11.58 13.59 -27.11
CA GLN A 190 12.56 12.51 -26.89
C GLN A 190 13.14 12.38 -25.46
N SER A 191 12.80 13.26 -24.52
CA SER A 191 13.41 13.30 -23.18
C SER A 191 12.49 13.82 -22.07
N VAL A 192 11.22 14.11 -22.40
CA VAL A 192 10.29 14.75 -21.47
C VAL A 192 9.08 13.86 -21.21
N CYS A 193 8.75 13.66 -19.94
CA CYS A 193 7.52 13.02 -19.51
C CYS A 193 6.50 14.05 -19.03
N SER A 194 5.22 13.72 -19.18
CA SER A 194 4.08 14.54 -18.75
C SER A 194 3.37 13.84 -17.59
N ALA A 195 2.99 14.58 -16.55
CA ALA A 195 2.32 14.03 -15.38
C ALA A 195 1.27 14.99 -14.82
N THR A 196 0.09 14.46 -14.48
CA THR A 196 -0.97 15.24 -13.82
C THR A 196 -1.05 15.02 -12.32
N LYS A 197 -0.34 14.01 -11.79
CA LYS A 197 -0.34 13.60 -10.38
C LYS A 197 1.09 13.49 -9.86
N GLN A 198 1.25 13.47 -8.54
CA GLN A 198 2.51 13.09 -7.89
C GLN A 198 2.80 11.58 -8.02
N GLY A 199 4.05 11.20 -7.79
CA GLY A 199 4.53 9.82 -7.87
C GLY A 199 5.95 9.75 -8.41
N HIS A 200 6.28 8.62 -9.03
CA HIS A 200 7.63 8.34 -9.52
C HIS A 200 7.63 8.08 -11.01
N PHE A 201 8.65 8.58 -11.69
CA PHE A 201 8.69 8.66 -13.14
C PHE A 201 10.05 8.23 -13.68
N SER A 202 10.04 7.61 -14.85
CA SER A 202 11.26 7.29 -15.59
C SER A 202 10.98 7.13 -17.08
N ILE A 203 12.03 7.08 -17.88
CA ILE A 203 12.00 6.62 -19.26
C ILE A 203 12.53 5.19 -19.34
N VAL A 204 11.81 4.34 -20.08
CA VAL A 204 12.10 2.92 -20.26
C VAL A 204 11.99 2.50 -21.72
N VAL A 205 12.62 1.38 -22.08
CA VAL A 205 12.44 0.71 -23.38
C VAL A 205 12.04 -0.75 -23.15
N GLU A 206 11.24 -1.28 -24.07
CA GLU A 206 10.84 -2.69 -24.03
C GLU A 206 12.07 -3.59 -24.27
N PHE A 207 12.23 -4.61 -23.42
CA PHE A 207 13.29 -5.57 -23.58
C PHE A 207 13.03 -6.43 -24.82
N THR A 208 13.82 -6.22 -25.88
CA THR A 208 13.81 -7.13 -27.02
C THR A 208 14.92 -8.16 -26.80
N ALA A 209 14.56 -9.42 -26.54
CA ALA A 209 15.54 -10.49 -26.54
C ALA A 209 16.24 -10.53 -27.90
N PRO A 210 17.59 -10.61 -27.97
CA PRO A 210 18.28 -10.68 -29.26
C PRO A 210 17.73 -11.86 -30.05
N ALA A 211 17.23 -11.57 -31.26
CA ALA A 211 16.78 -12.59 -32.19
C ALA A 211 17.95 -13.58 -32.43
N PRO A 212 17.71 -14.90 -32.42
CA PRO A 212 18.74 -15.85 -32.79
C PRO A 212 19.27 -15.49 -34.18
N ALA A 213 20.59 -15.45 -34.31
CA ALA A 213 21.28 -15.05 -35.54
C ALA A 213 20.70 -15.83 -36.76
N PRO A 214 20.52 -15.17 -37.91
CA PRO A 214 20.01 -15.85 -39.09
C PRO A 214 20.99 -16.92 -39.56
N ALA A 215 20.59 -18.18 -39.46
CA ALA A 215 21.23 -19.25 -40.21
C ALA A 215 20.99 -18.96 -41.70
N GLY A 216 22.06 -18.73 -42.44
CA GLY A 216 22.00 -18.49 -43.88
C GLY A 216 21.37 -19.67 -44.62
N GLY A 217 20.51 -19.36 -45.60
CA GLY A 217 19.94 -20.36 -46.51
C GLY A 217 18.71 -19.88 -47.28
N THR A 218 18.94 -19.23 -48.43
CA THR A 218 18.16 -19.24 -49.69
C THR A 218 16.64 -19.51 -49.67
N SER A 219 15.89 -18.43 -50.00
CA SER A 219 14.74 -18.35 -50.93
C SER A 219 13.79 -19.54 -51.13
N SER A 220 12.52 -19.35 -50.75
CA SER A 220 11.37 -19.41 -51.69
C SER A 220 10.07 -18.94 -51.02
N SER A 221 9.32 -18.12 -51.75
CA SER A 221 7.98 -17.60 -51.46
C SER A 221 6.91 -18.68 -51.25
N GLN A 222 6.04 -18.53 -50.24
CA GLN A 222 4.58 -18.67 -50.40
C GLN A 222 3.84 -18.18 -49.14
N GLY A 223 2.71 -17.49 -49.34
CA GLY A 223 1.93 -16.85 -48.28
C GLY A 223 1.03 -17.77 -47.47
N GLY A 224 0.30 -17.17 -46.53
CA GLY A 224 -0.80 -17.80 -45.81
C GLY A 224 -0.91 -17.32 -44.36
N GLY A 225 -1.90 -16.48 -44.09
CA GLY A 225 -2.29 -16.12 -42.73
C GLY A 225 -2.82 -17.32 -41.94
N GLY A 226 -2.74 -17.24 -40.61
CA GLY A 226 -3.33 -18.28 -39.75
C GLY A 226 -2.79 -18.33 -38.33
N LYS A 227 -3.34 -17.45 -37.49
CA LYS A 227 -3.74 -17.67 -36.09
C LYS A 227 -3.05 -18.82 -35.34
N LYS A 228 -2.10 -18.47 -34.48
CA LYS A 228 -1.46 -19.37 -33.51
C LYS A 228 -2.39 -19.64 -32.32
N ASN A 229 -3.12 -20.75 -32.35
CA ASN A 229 -3.69 -21.33 -31.13
C ASN A 229 -2.88 -22.58 -30.77
N LYS A 230 -1.97 -22.44 -29.82
CA LYS A 230 -1.32 -23.59 -29.16
C LYS A 230 -1.32 -23.35 -27.65
N HIS A 231 -2.51 -23.37 -27.07
CA HIS A 231 -2.67 -23.52 -25.63
C HIS A 231 -3.22 -24.90 -25.33
N THR A 232 -2.32 -25.87 -25.22
CA THR A 232 -2.58 -27.08 -24.45
C THR A 232 -1.26 -27.55 -23.89
N VAL A 233 -1.32 -28.01 -22.65
CA VAL A 233 -0.23 -28.50 -21.81
C VAL A 233 0.52 -27.42 -21.02
N TRP A 234 -0.17 -26.82 -20.03
CA TRP A 234 0.37 -26.82 -18.65
C TRP A 234 -0.72 -26.71 -17.56
N ILE A 235 -1.83 -27.44 -17.69
CA ILE A 235 -2.81 -27.60 -16.61
C ILE A 235 -2.79 -29.05 -16.13
N ILE A 236 -1.68 -29.50 -15.53
CA ILE A 236 -1.67 -30.64 -14.59
C ILE A 236 -0.53 -30.45 -13.56
N VAL A 237 -0.47 -29.29 -12.87
CA VAL A 237 0.22 -29.16 -11.55
C VAL A 237 -0.53 -28.22 -10.59
N GLY A 238 -1.61 -27.55 -11.02
CA GLY A 238 -2.39 -26.62 -10.18
C GLY A 238 -3.59 -27.22 -9.43
N SER A 239 -3.78 -28.54 -9.42
CA SER A 239 -5.00 -29.15 -8.87
C SER A 239 -4.89 -29.59 -7.41
N VAL A 240 -3.68 -29.85 -6.89
CA VAL A 240 -3.49 -30.29 -5.50
C VAL A 240 -3.47 -29.09 -4.53
N VAL A 241 -2.83 -27.98 -4.90
CA VAL A 241 -2.73 -26.78 -4.05
C VAL A 241 -4.08 -26.06 -3.93
N GLY A 242 -4.84 -25.97 -5.02
CA GLY A 242 -6.19 -25.41 -5.00
C GLY A 242 -7.18 -26.24 -4.17
N GLY A 243 -7.06 -27.58 -4.25
CA GLY A 243 -7.87 -28.49 -3.44
C GLY A 243 -7.61 -28.35 -1.95
N VAL A 244 -6.33 -28.28 -1.54
CA VAL A 244 -5.97 -28.09 -0.12
C VAL A 244 -6.45 -26.73 0.39
N LEU A 245 -6.26 -25.65 -0.39
CA LEU A 245 -6.70 -24.32 0.02
C LEU A 245 -8.24 -24.25 0.17
N LEU A 246 -8.98 -24.82 -0.78
CA LEU A 246 -10.44 -24.90 -0.72
C LEU A 246 -10.90 -25.71 0.51
N LEU A 247 -10.24 -26.82 0.81
CA LEU A 247 -10.58 -27.70 1.94
C LEU A 247 -10.31 -27.02 3.29
N VAL A 248 -9.19 -26.29 3.42
CA VAL A 248 -8.90 -25.45 4.60
C VAL A 248 -9.96 -24.36 4.78
N LEU A 249 -10.32 -23.67 3.70
CA LEU A 249 -11.33 -22.60 3.73
C LEU A 249 -12.70 -23.16 4.15
N LEU A 250 -13.06 -24.35 3.67
CA LEU A 250 -14.30 -25.05 4.03
C LEU A 250 -14.30 -25.48 5.51
N CYS A 251 -13.17 -25.96 6.03
CA CYS A 251 -13.01 -26.27 7.46
C CYS A 251 -13.15 -25.03 8.35
N VAL A 252 -12.56 -23.90 7.94
CA VAL A 252 -12.66 -22.62 8.66
C VAL A 252 -14.11 -22.12 8.67
N LEU A 253 -14.81 -22.17 7.53
CA LEU A 253 -16.21 -21.78 7.46
C LEU A 253 -17.12 -22.64 8.35
N LEU A 254 -16.90 -23.95 8.40
CA LEU A 254 -17.63 -24.85 9.30
C LEU A 254 -17.35 -24.55 10.78
N ALA A 255 -16.09 -24.25 11.12
CA ALA A 255 -15.71 -23.86 12.48
C ALA A 255 -16.34 -22.52 12.88
N CYS A 256 -16.30 -21.52 12.00
CA CYS A 256 -16.97 -20.23 12.20
C CYS A 256 -18.48 -20.39 12.36
N PHE A 257 -19.12 -21.23 11.53
CA PHE A 257 -20.54 -21.50 11.63
C PHE A 257 -20.91 -22.20 12.96
N ARG A 258 -20.10 -23.15 13.42
CA ARG A 258 -20.27 -23.79 14.72
C ARG A 258 -20.10 -22.81 15.87
N LYS A 259 -19.05 -21.98 15.84
CA LYS A 259 -18.83 -20.91 16.83
C LYS A 259 -19.99 -19.91 16.84
N TYR A 260 -20.47 -19.50 15.67
CA TYR A 260 -21.59 -18.58 15.54
C TYR A 260 -22.89 -19.17 16.10
N ARG A 261 -23.15 -20.46 15.86
CA ARG A 261 -24.29 -21.14 16.49
C ARG A 261 -24.16 -21.24 18.01
N GLN A 262 -22.96 -21.53 18.53
CA GLN A 262 -22.70 -21.54 19.97
C GLN A 262 -22.87 -20.14 20.60
N GLN A 263 -22.34 -19.10 19.96
CA GLN A 263 -22.52 -17.72 20.42
C GLN A 263 -24.00 -17.31 20.40
N ARG A 264 -24.76 -17.69 19.36
CA ARG A 264 -26.21 -17.45 19.34
C ARG A 264 -26.95 -18.16 20.47
N SER A 265 -26.52 -19.35 20.90
CA SER A 265 -27.14 -19.98 22.07
C SER A 265 -26.83 -19.23 23.36
N ILE A 266 -25.63 -18.68 23.50
CA ILE A 266 -25.24 -17.88 24.67
C ILE A 266 -26.02 -16.56 24.69
N GLN A 267 -26.14 -15.87 23.56
CA GLN A 267 -26.93 -14.63 23.45
C GLN A 267 -28.41 -14.85 23.81
N ARG A 268 -28.99 -16.00 23.45
CA ARG A 268 -30.35 -16.36 23.88
C ARG A 268 -30.46 -16.63 25.37
N MET A 269 -29.39 -17.10 26.01
CA MET A 269 -29.34 -17.29 27.46
C MET A 269 -29.16 -15.95 28.19
N GLU A 270 -28.41 -15.00 27.60
CA GLU A 270 -28.26 -13.64 28.14
C GLU A 270 -29.60 -12.88 28.10
N GLU A 271 -30.34 -12.95 26.99
CA GLU A 271 -31.64 -12.28 26.88
C GLU A 271 -32.71 -12.89 27.82
N ALA A 272 -32.61 -14.19 28.13
CA ALA A 272 -33.48 -14.86 29.09
C ALA A 272 -33.13 -14.49 30.55
N ALA A 273 -31.86 -14.22 30.85
CA ALA A 273 -31.42 -13.76 32.16
C ALA A 273 -31.81 -12.30 32.41
N GLU A 274 -31.81 -11.46 31.37
CA GLU A 274 -32.17 -10.04 31.45
C GLU A 274 -33.68 -9.81 31.60
N ARG A 275 -34.51 -10.80 31.21
CA ARG A 275 -35.96 -10.83 31.52
C ARG A 275 -36.30 -11.40 32.90
N GLY A 276 -35.32 -11.89 33.66
CA GLY A 276 -35.54 -12.28 35.04
C GLY A 276 -35.73 -11.04 35.91
N GLU A 277 -36.87 -10.92 36.58
CA GLU A 277 -37.12 -9.80 37.50
C GLU A 277 -36.01 -9.71 38.56
N PRO A 278 -35.46 -8.51 38.85
CA PRO A 278 -34.35 -8.36 39.78
C PRO A 278 -34.81 -8.73 41.20
N LEU A 279 -34.30 -9.85 41.73
CA LEU A 279 -34.48 -10.20 43.14
C LEU A 279 -33.84 -9.11 44.02
N LEU A 280 -34.63 -8.52 44.91
CA LEU A 280 -34.20 -7.47 45.84
C LEU A 280 -33.02 -7.96 46.69
N MET A 281 -31.89 -7.26 46.60
CA MET A 281 -30.67 -7.54 47.39
C MET A 281 -30.59 -6.53 48.54
N ALA A 282 -30.38 -7.00 49.77
CA ALA A 282 -30.08 -6.13 50.91
C ALA A 282 -28.64 -6.35 51.39
N ASN A 283 -28.03 -5.27 51.87
CA ASN A 283 -26.74 -5.34 52.55
C ASN A 283 -26.96 -5.83 53.98
N VAL A 284 -26.34 -6.94 54.36
CA VAL A 284 -26.20 -7.35 55.76
C VAL A 284 -24.74 -7.19 56.12
N GLY A 285 -24.41 -6.09 56.80
CA GLY A 285 -23.02 -5.71 57.08
C GLY A 285 -22.22 -5.45 55.80
N TYR A 286 -21.06 -6.11 55.65
CA TYR A 286 -20.17 -5.94 54.49
C TYR A 286 -20.47 -6.88 53.30
N THR A 287 -21.54 -7.68 53.38
CA THR A 287 -21.91 -8.66 52.33
C THR A 287 -23.32 -8.41 51.79
N LYS A 288 -23.49 -8.54 50.48
CA LYS A 288 -24.78 -8.48 49.78
C LYS A 288 -25.38 -9.88 49.65
N ALA A 289 -26.62 -10.05 50.09
CA ALA A 289 -27.35 -11.32 49.96
C ALA A 289 -28.78 -11.07 49.43
N PRO A 290 -29.36 -12.03 48.67
CA PRO A 290 -30.72 -11.92 48.14
C PRO A 290 -31.75 -12.01 49.28
N VAL A 291 -32.73 -11.12 49.27
CA VAL A 291 -33.81 -11.08 50.27
C VAL A 291 -35.04 -11.76 49.70
N ALA A 292 -35.43 -12.87 50.30
CA ALA A 292 -36.75 -13.44 50.08
C ALA A 292 -37.79 -12.55 50.79
N MET A 293 -38.80 -12.04 50.07
CA MET A 293 -39.96 -11.39 50.69
C MET A 293 -40.64 -12.40 51.61
N GLN A 294 -40.58 -12.15 52.91
CA GLN A 294 -41.15 -13.01 53.93
C GLN A 294 -42.68 -12.84 53.91
N THR A 295 -43.40 -13.72 53.21
CA THR A 295 -44.85 -13.79 53.29
C THR A 295 -45.23 -14.41 54.64
N ARG A 296 -45.50 -13.56 55.63
CA ARG A 296 -46.03 -13.99 56.92
C ARG A 296 -47.51 -14.36 56.72
N THR A 297 -47.82 -15.65 56.60
CA THR A 297 -49.19 -16.14 56.72
C THR A 297 -49.66 -15.91 58.15
N ARG A 298 -50.76 -15.17 58.33
CA ARG A 298 -51.44 -15.10 59.63
C ARG A 298 -52.17 -16.43 59.85
N PRO A 299 -52.02 -17.10 61.00
CA PRO A 299 -52.90 -18.20 61.35
C PRO A 299 -54.33 -17.67 61.55
N SER A 300 -55.30 -18.24 60.85
CA SER A 300 -56.72 -18.05 61.13
C SER A 300 -57.09 -18.96 62.30
N LEU A 301 -57.64 -18.37 63.36
CA LEU A 301 -58.15 -19.08 64.53
C LEU A 301 -59.63 -19.38 64.26
N GLU A 302 -60.01 -20.65 64.32
CA GLU A 302 -61.40 -21.11 64.19
C GLU A 302 -62.19 -20.66 65.41
N ASP A 303 -63.30 -19.93 65.20
CA ASP A 303 -64.25 -19.59 66.26
C ASP A 303 -65.59 -20.22 65.91
N ASP A 304 -65.91 -21.30 66.63
CA ASP A 304 -67.18 -22.00 66.63
C ASP A 304 -68.19 -21.20 67.48
N TYR A 305 -69.26 -20.72 66.86
CA TYR A 305 -70.49 -20.37 67.59
C TYR A 305 -71.74 -20.82 66.83
N MET A 306 -72.45 -21.76 67.46
CA MET A 306 -73.66 -22.47 67.04
C MET A 306 -74.95 -21.66 67.28
N PRO A 307 -76.06 -22.06 66.66
CA PRO A 307 -77.02 -22.91 67.40
C PRO A 307 -77.45 -24.19 66.67
#